data_AF-A0AAV2Q495-F1
#
_entry.id   AF-A0AAV2Q495-F1
#
_cell.length_a   1.000
_cell.length_b   1.000
_cell.length_c   1.000
_cell.angle_alpha   90.00
_cell.angle_beta   90.00
_cell.angle_gamma   90.00
#
_symmetry.space_group_name_H-M   'P 1'
#
loop_
_entity.id
_entity.type
_entity.pdbx_description
1 polymer ?
#
loop_
_entity_poly.entity_id
_entity_poly.type
_entity_poly.pdbx_seq_one_letter_code
_entity_poly.pdbx_strand_id
1 'polypeptide(L)'
;ELDRSIVPNITFSVEQSKTCCGGVFYAKYGEKTAISKQMATSPNYPSKYEANQKCPYIFKCIPKEVNGTCRIGIDFIDFQLEGSKRQLYDQTLNKKGLKTITNSIETGSNDSNTLISLSENTPSPNNNCGRKDQIVISTCGVLYPKKSKHICAGSDQPDSFEADNEILLMFITNGDHEDRGFVVNYHALDDDY
;
A
#
# COMPACT_ATOMS: atom_id res chain seq x y z
N GLU A 1 24.24 37.24 13.71
CA GLU A 1 23.11 37.66 12.87
C GLU A 1 22.88 36.56 11.85
N LEU A 2 21.72 35.89 11.85
CA LEU A 2 21.46 34.78 10.92
C LEU A 2 21.00 35.37 9.58
N ASP A 3 21.80 35.16 8.55
CA ASP A 3 21.51 35.58 7.18
C ASP A 3 20.26 34.85 6.67
N ARG A 4 19.17 35.60 6.49
CA ARG A 4 17.87 35.11 6.00
C ARG A 4 17.79 35.05 4.46
N SER A 5 18.89 35.32 3.75
CA SER A 5 18.90 35.37 2.28
C SER A 5 19.10 34.01 1.59
N ILE A 6 19.37 32.94 2.33
CA ILE A 6 19.53 31.59 1.78
C ILE A 6 18.20 30.85 1.81
N VAL A 7 17.21 31.35 1.05
CA VAL A 7 16.08 30.50 0.64
C VAL A 7 16.51 29.89 -0.69
N PRO A 8 16.79 28.57 -0.78
CA PRO A 8 17.11 27.96 -2.06
C PRO A 8 15.95 28.23 -3.03
N ASN A 9 16.27 28.54 -4.28
CA ASN A 9 15.27 28.59 -5.35
C ASN A 9 14.71 27.17 -5.55
N ILE A 10 13.64 26.84 -4.83
CA ILE A 10 12.96 25.57 -4.97
C ILE A 10 12.10 25.68 -6.22
N THR A 11 12.50 24.98 -7.26
CA THR A 11 11.72 24.84 -8.48
C THR A 11 11.06 23.47 -8.42
N PHE A 12 9.72 23.42 -8.34
CA PHE A 12 8.99 22.16 -8.40
C PHE A 12 8.62 21.87 -9.84
N SER A 13 9.17 20.80 -10.41
CA SER A 13 8.71 20.23 -11.67
C SER A 13 7.63 19.21 -11.36
N VAL A 14 6.38 19.52 -11.70
CA VAL A 14 5.28 18.56 -11.67
C VAL A 14 5.29 17.82 -12.99
N GLU A 15 5.90 16.64 -13.02
CA GLU A 15 5.68 15.71 -14.12
C GLU A 15 4.28 15.12 -13.97
N GLN A 16 3.41 15.39 -14.94
CA GLN A 16 2.06 14.83 -14.94
C GLN A 16 2.18 13.31 -15.07
N SER A 17 1.84 12.58 -14.00
CA SER A 17 1.82 11.11 -14.04
C SER A 17 0.93 10.65 -15.19
N LYS A 18 1.44 9.77 -16.04
CA LYS A 18 0.74 9.21 -17.21
C LYS A 18 -0.53 8.44 -16.81
N THR A 19 -0.64 8.04 -15.55
CA THR A 19 -1.82 7.38 -14.97
C THR A 19 -2.08 7.93 -13.56
N CYS A 20 -3.28 8.45 -13.32
CA CYS A 20 -3.74 8.79 -11.97
C CYS A 20 -4.30 7.55 -11.28
N CYS A 21 -3.86 7.28 -10.05
CA CYS A 21 -4.41 6.21 -9.22
C CYS A 21 -4.42 6.59 -7.74
N GLY A 22 -5.19 5.86 -6.94
CA GLY A 22 -5.43 6.20 -5.54
C GLY A 22 -6.54 7.23 -5.35
N GLY A 23 -6.56 7.90 -4.19
CA GLY A 23 -7.59 8.89 -3.88
C GLY A 23 -7.76 9.16 -2.39
N VAL A 24 -8.70 10.06 -2.06
CA VAL A 24 -9.13 10.34 -0.69
C VAL A 24 -10.55 9.82 -0.50
N PHE A 25 -10.73 8.98 0.51
CA PHE A 25 -11.98 8.27 0.80
C PHE A 25 -12.47 8.69 2.18
N TYR A 26 -13.75 9.04 2.28
CA TYR A 26 -14.34 9.54 3.51
C TYR A 26 -15.36 8.54 4.05
N ALA A 27 -15.15 8.11 5.29
CA ALA A 27 -16.16 7.43 6.08
C ALA A 27 -16.77 8.43 7.06
N LYS A 28 -18.09 8.50 7.18
CA LYS A 28 -18.75 9.41 8.10
C LYS A 28 -19.28 8.65 9.31
N TYR A 29 -18.95 9.13 10.50
CA TYR A 29 -19.43 8.54 11.76
C TYR A 29 -20.97 8.50 11.82
N GLY A 30 -21.54 7.38 12.27
CA GLY A 30 -22.98 7.18 12.38
C GLY A 30 -23.76 7.14 11.07
N GLU A 31 -23.09 7.16 9.90
CA GLU A 31 -23.74 7.01 8.60
C GLU A 31 -23.71 5.55 8.14
N LYS A 32 -24.88 4.92 8.09
CA LYS A 32 -25.03 3.58 7.51
C LYS A 32 -25.03 3.66 5.98
N THR A 33 -23.84 3.58 5.38
CA THR A 33 -23.72 3.39 3.93
C THR A 33 -23.64 1.90 3.59
N ALA A 34 -24.24 1.50 2.47
CA ALA A 34 -24.05 0.14 1.95
C ALA A 34 -22.56 -0.12 1.65
N ILE A 35 -22.07 -1.32 1.96
CA ILE A 35 -20.68 -1.77 1.74
C ILE A 35 -20.24 -1.49 0.29
N SER A 36 -21.10 -1.72 -0.70
CA SER A 36 -20.80 -1.49 -2.12
C SER A 36 -20.48 -0.03 -2.49
N LYS A 37 -20.79 0.94 -1.62
CA LYS A 37 -20.45 2.36 -1.78
C LYS A 37 -19.26 2.81 -0.93
N GLN A 38 -18.68 1.91 -0.15
CA GLN A 38 -17.57 2.15 0.78
C GLN A 38 -16.38 1.24 0.42
N MET A 39 -16.07 1.15 -0.88
CA MET A 39 -14.99 0.31 -1.39
C MET A 39 -13.97 1.14 -2.15
N ALA A 40 -12.70 0.82 -1.96
CA ALA A 40 -11.61 1.31 -2.79
C ALA A 40 -10.87 0.10 -3.37
N THR A 41 -10.43 0.22 -4.62
CA THR A 41 -9.76 -0.87 -5.33
C THR A 41 -8.40 -0.43 -5.84
N SER A 42 -7.54 -1.40 -6.13
CA SER A 42 -6.40 -1.19 -7.02
C SER A 42 -6.89 -0.67 -8.39
N PRO A 43 -6.03 0.02 -9.16
CA PRO A 43 -6.35 0.42 -10.53
C PRO A 43 -6.83 -0.78 -11.36
N ASN A 44 -7.78 -0.54 -12.26
CA ASN A 44 -8.34 -1.50 -13.21
C ASN A 44 -9.07 -2.72 -12.61
N TYR A 45 -9.17 -2.87 -11.29
CA TYR A 45 -9.84 -4.02 -10.65
C TYR A 45 -11.25 -4.25 -11.23
N PRO A 46 -11.66 -5.50 -11.58
CA PRO A 46 -10.97 -6.77 -11.32
C PRO A 46 -9.94 -7.17 -12.39
N SER A 47 -9.69 -6.31 -13.38
CA SER A 47 -8.59 -6.50 -14.34
C SER A 47 -7.25 -6.17 -13.66
N LYS A 48 -6.16 -6.57 -14.32
CA LYS A 48 -4.81 -6.40 -13.76
C LYS A 48 -4.44 -4.93 -13.56
N TYR A 49 -3.78 -4.62 -12.45
CA TYR A 49 -3.12 -3.32 -12.26
C TYR A 49 -1.94 -3.16 -13.22
N GLU A 50 -1.42 -1.95 -13.39
CA GLU A 50 -0.23 -1.72 -14.22
C GLU A 50 1.05 -1.85 -13.40
N ALA A 51 2.14 -2.20 -14.07
CA ALA A 51 3.48 -2.20 -13.52
C ALA A 51 4.00 -0.78 -13.19
N ASN A 52 4.98 -0.72 -12.27
CA ASN A 52 5.74 0.48 -11.88
C ASN A 52 4.89 1.66 -11.39
N GLN A 53 3.79 1.38 -10.70
CA GLN A 53 2.87 2.39 -10.15
C GLN A 53 3.12 2.64 -8.66
N LYS A 54 2.82 3.88 -8.24
CA LYS A 54 2.74 4.29 -6.84
C LYS A 54 1.40 4.98 -6.62
N CYS A 55 0.47 4.28 -5.99
CA CYS A 55 -0.91 4.73 -5.83
C CYS A 55 -1.21 5.05 -4.36
N PRO A 56 -1.36 6.33 -3.99
CA PRO A 56 -1.65 6.75 -2.63
C PRO A 56 -3.16 6.73 -2.33
N TYR A 57 -3.55 6.04 -1.26
CA TYR A 57 -4.91 6.00 -0.76
C TYR A 57 -4.94 6.60 0.65
N ILE A 58 -5.83 7.56 0.86
CA ILE A 58 -6.01 8.24 2.14
C ILE A 58 -7.45 7.99 2.59
N PHE A 59 -7.62 7.19 3.63
CA PHE A 59 -8.93 6.96 4.24
C PHE A 59 -9.07 7.89 5.42
N LYS A 60 -10.14 8.70 5.45
CA LYS A 60 -10.41 9.66 6.53
C LYS A 60 -11.75 9.37 7.17
N CYS A 61 -11.81 9.43 8.50
CA CYS A 61 -13.10 9.55 9.17
C CYS A 61 -13.52 11.00 9.33
N ILE A 62 -14.79 11.28 9.05
CA ILE A 62 -15.45 12.53 9.39
C ILE A 62 -16.19 12.32 10.72
N PRO A 63 -15.74 12.98 11.82
CA PRO A 63 -16.41 12.91 13.12
C PRO A 63 -17.78 13.58 13.07
N LYS A 64 -18.66 13.21 14.02
CA LYS A 64 -19.98 13.82 14.18
C LYS A 64 -19.89 15.30 14.59
N GLU A 65 -18.90 15.63 15.40
CA GLU A 65 -18.66 16.97 15.92
C GLU A 65 -17.40 17.58 15.29
N VAL A 66 -17.37 18.90 15.13
CA VAL A 66 -16.27 19.62 14.44
C VAL A 66 -14.89 19.37 15.07
N ASN A 67 -14.84 19.13 16.38
CA ASN A 67 -13.62 18.82 17.12
C ASN A 67 -13.63 17.39 17.69
N GLY A 68 -14.54 16.53 17.21
CA GLY A 68 -14.64 15.16 17.67
C GLY A 68 -13.53 14.29 17.08
N THR A 69 -13.24 13.18 17.76
CA THR A 69 -12.43 12.10 17.21
C THR A 69 -13.35 11.09 16.53
N CYS A 70 -12.85 10.45 15.48
CA CYS A 70 -13.53 9.29 14.90
C CYS A 70 -12.50 8.24 14.53
N ARG A 71 -12.83 6.97 14.78
CA ARG A 71 -12.01 5.84 14.39
C ARG A 71 -12.46 5.30 13.04
N ILE A 72 -11.49 4.90 12.22
CA ILE A 72 -11.72 4.34 10.89
C ILE A 72 -11.11 2.95 10.81
N GLY A 73 -11.84 2.02 10.21
CA GLY A 73 -11.40 0.68 9.87
C GLY A 73 -11.26 0.49 8.35
N ILE A 74 -10.29 -0.32 7.93
CA ILE A 74 -10.26 -0.91 6.58
C ILE A 74 -10.14 -2.43 6.66
N ASP A 75 -10.90 -3.11 5.80
CA ASP A 75 -10.92 -4.57 5.67
C ASP A 75 -10.61 -4.98 4.24
N PHE A 76 -9.78 -6.00 4.05
CA PHE A 76 -9.51 -6.56 2.73
C PHE A 76 -10.58 -7.56 2.33
N ILE A 77 -11.37 -7.21 1.31
CA ILE A 77 -12.45 -8.04 0.77
C ILE A 77 -11.93 -9.02 -0.29
N ASP A 78 -11.03 -8.56 -1.15
CA ASP A 78 -10.29 -9.40 -2.10
C ASP A 78 -8.84 -8.91 -2.14
N PHE A 79 -7.90 -9.83 -2.31
CA PHE A 79 -6.47 -9.55 -2.29
C PHE A 79 -5.69 -10.58 -3.11
N GLN A 80 -5.05 -10.11 -4.16
CA GLN A 80 -4.19 -10.89 -5.04
C GLN A 80 -3.15 -9.99 -5.70
N LEU A 81 -1.97 -9.93 -5.10
CA LEU A 81 -0.78 -9.31 -5.70
C LEU A 81 0.13 -10.37 -6.31
N GLU A 82 1.22 -9.94 -6.95
CA GLU A 82 2.31 -10.80 -7.40
C GLU A 82 2.74 -11.79 -6.31
N GLY A 83 2.23 -13.02 -6.40
CA GLY A 83 2.69 -14.14 -5.60
C GLY A 83 4.07 -14.58 -6.07
N SER A 84 4.92 -15.02 -5.13
CA SER A 84 6.01 -15.92 -5.52
C SER A 84 5.34 -17.13 -6.18
N LYS A 85 5.46 -17.26 -7.50
CA LYS A 85 4.89 -18.32 -8.36
C LYS A 85 4.08 -19.31 -7.55
N ARG A 86 2.76 -19.15 -7.52
CA ARG A 86 1.88 -20.18 -6.99
C ARG A 86 2.25 -21.47 -7.75
N GLN A 87 3.05 -22.35 -7.15
CA GLN A 87 3.20 -23.73 -7.59
C GLN A 87 1.86 -24.40 -7.33
N LEU A 88 0.85 -24.04 -8.14
CA LEU A 88 -0.24 -24.92 -8.48
C LEU A 88 0.17 -25.64 -9.77
N TYR A 89 1.19 -26.47 -9.65
CA TYR A 89 1.36 -27.60 -10.54
C TYR A 89 1.84 -28.77 -9.69
N ASP A 90 0.88 -29.64 -9.38
CA ASP A 90 1.05 -31.05 -9.07
C ASP A 90 1.57 -31.45 -7.67
N GLN A 91 0.69 -31.42 -6.64
CA GLN A 91 0.82 -32.30 -5.47
C GLN A 91 0.25 -33.71 -5.74
N THR A 92 0.21 -34.14 -7.00
CA THR A 92 -0.15 -35.51 -7.37
C THR A 92 0.90 -36.14 -8.25
N LEU A 93 2.20 -36.07 -7.93
CA LEU A 93 3.15 -37.14 -8.30
C LEU A 93 4.50 -37.02 -7.57
N ASN A 94 4.79 -38.04 -6.77
CA ASN A 94 6.10 -38.46 -6.27
C ASN A 94 7.34 -37.94 -7.04
N LYS A 95 8.30 -37.29 -6.35
CA LYS A 95 9.68 -37.79 -6.13
C LYS A 95 10.64 -36.72 -5.58
N LYS A 96 11.25 -37.07 -4.44
CA LYS A 96 12.64 -36.84 -4.01
C LYS A 96 13.48 -35.80 -4.76
N GLY A 97 13.78 -34.70 -4.06
CA GLY A 97 15.11 -34.09 -3.91
C GLY A 97 15.73 -33.39 -5.13
N LEU A 98 15.96 -32.07 -5.02
CA LEU A 98 17.30 -31.48 -5.17
C LEU A 98 17.34 -30.03 -4.67
N LYS A 99 18.30 -29.76 -3.80
CA LYS A 99 18.73 -28.45 -3.31
C LYS A 99 19.48 -27.74 -4.44
N THR A 100 19.07 -26.55 -4.90
CA THR A 100 19.96 -25.67 -5.67
C THR A 100 19.78 -24.23 -5.22
N ILE A 101 20.76 -23.77 -4.45
CA ILE A 101 21.01 -22.36 -4.17
C ILE A 101 21.63 -21.78 -5.45
N THR A 102 21.00 -20.77 -6.04
CA THR A 102 21.66 -19.89 -7.01
C THR A 102 21.49 -18.46 -6.55
N ASN A 103 22.61 -17.87 -6.11
CA ASN A 103 22.74 -16.45 -5.88
C ASN A 103 22.87 -15.77 -7.26
N SER A 104 21.89 -14.97 -7.65
CA SER A 104 22.02 -14.00 -8.74
C SER A 104 21.77 -12.60 -8.18
N ILE A 105 22.86 -11.95 -7.79
CA ILE A 105 22.89 -10.50 -7.56
C ILE A 105 22.89 -9.87 -8.96
N GLU A 106 21.76 -9.30 -9.37
CA GLU A 106 21.67 -8.49 -10.57
C GLU A 106 21.70 -7.00 -10.19
N THR A 107 22.59 -6.28 -10.86
CA THR A 107 23.01 -4.89 -10.62
C THR A 107 21.93 -3.88 -11.00
N GLY A 108 21.70 -2.91 -10.12
CA GLY A 108 20.57 -1.97 -10.17
C GLY A 108 20.59 -0.89 -11.26
N SER A 109 19.38 -0.50 -11.67
CA SER A 109 19.08 0.74 -12.40
C SER A 109 19.08 1.92 -11.41
N ASN A 110 19.80 2.99 -11.76
CA ASN A 110 19.89 4.21 -10.98
C ASN A 110 18.76 5.18 -11.34
N ASP A 111 17.58 5.00 -10.75
CA ASP A 111 16.47 5.95 -10.91
C ASP A 111 16.62 7.08 -9.89
N SER A 112 17.39 8.09 -10.28
CA SER A 112 17.68 9.29 -9.50
C SER A 112 16.51 10.28 -9.55
N ASN A 113 15.39 9.96 -8.89
CA ASN A 113 14.29 10.89 -8.59
C ASN A 113 13.28 10.21 -7.64
N THR A 114 13.31 10.43 -6.32
CA THR A 114 12.08 10.42 -5.49
C THR A 114 12.31 10.79 -4.02
N LEU A 115 11.50 11.73 -3.50
CA LEU A 115 11.31 12.04 -2.08
C LEU A 115 10.72 10.88 -1.23
N ILE A 116 10.68 9.65 -1.75
CA ILE A 116 10.20 8.46 -1.05
C ILE A 116 11.07 7.27 -1.50
N SER A 117 12.31 7.23 -1.03
CA SER A 117 13.17 6.04 -1.06
C SER A 117 12.73 5.06 0.03
N LEU A 118 11.48 4.57 -0.03
CA LEU A 118 10.95 3.60 0.94
C LEU A 118 11.16 2.13 0.54
N SER A 119 11.91 1.83 -0.52
CA SER A 119 12.04 0.41 -0.93
C SER A 119 13.40 -0.05 -1.45
N GLU A 120 14.47 0.76 -1.46
CA GLU A 120 15.69 0.28 -2.15
C GLU A 120 16.94 0.06 -1.30
N ASN A 121 17.13 0.67 -0.12
CA ASN A 121 18.41 0.45 0.61
C ASN A 121 18.35 0.50 2.14
N THR A 122 17.18 0.54 2.76
CA THR A 122 17.08 0.46 4.22
C THR A 122 16.27 -0.76 4.62
N PRO A 123 16.86 -1.72 5.36
CA PRO A 123 16.08 -2.73 6.03
C PRO A 123 15.21 -2.00 7.06
N SER A 124 13.95 -1.73 6.71
CA SER A 124 12.95 -1.74 7.76
C SER A 124 13.04 -3.14 8.37
N PRO A 125 13.13 -3.29 9.70
CA PRO A 125 13.19 -4.61 10.33
C PRO A 125 12.00 -5.52 9.95
N ASN A 126 10.97 -4.96 9.29
CA ASN A 126 9.73 -5.64 8.91
C ASN A 126 9.44 -5.64 7.39
N ASN A 127 10.32 -5.13 6.52
CA ASN A 127 10.08 -5.22 5.06
C ASN A 127 10.56 -6.56 4.51
N ASN A 128 9.71 -7.58 4.63
CA ASN A 128 9.94 -8.91 4.06
C ASN A 128 9.49 -9.02 2.59
N CYS A 129 8.93 -7.95 2.02
CA CYS A 129 8.41 -7.93 0.66
C CYS A 129 9.48 -7.62 -0.39
N GLY A 130 10.60 -7.00 0.01
CA GLY A 130 11.69 -6.68 -0.91
C GLY A 130 11.20 -5.82 -2.08
N ARG A 131 11.45 -6.30 -3.31
CA ARG A 131 11.05 -5.64 -4.56
C ARG A 131 9.72 -6.14 -5.14
N LYS A 132 8.98 -6.99 -4.43
CA LYS A 132 7.66 -7.46 -4.89
C LYS A 132 6.63 -6.34 -4.82
N ASP A 133 5.53 -6.54 -5.53
CA ASP A 133 4.32 -5.77 -5.35
C ASP A 133 3.89 -5.78 -3.89
N GLN A 134 3.62 -4.59 -3.35
CA GLN A 134 3.32 -4.46 -1.94
C GLN A 134 2.37 -3.32 -1.63
N ILE A 135 1.64 -3.52 -0.54
CA ILE A 135 0.86 -2.50 0.13
C ILE A 135 1.60 -2.09 1.41
N VAL A 136 1.80 -0.79 1.57
CA VAL A 136 2.39 -0.18 2.77
C VAL A 136 1.30 0.59 3.50
N ILE A 137 0.98 0.18 4.73
CA ILE A 137 -0.08 0.80 5.55
C ILE A 137 0.53 1.50 6.77
N SER A 138 0.02 2.69 7.10
CA SER A 138 0.32 3.40 8.34
C SER A 138 -0.95 4.00 8.97
N THR A 139 -1.05 3.86 10.28
CA THR A 139 -2.12 4.41 11.13
C THR A 139 -1.73 5.72 11.82
N CYS A 140 -0.51 6.21 11.61
CA CYS A 140 0.03 7.40 12.28
C CYS A 140 -0.20 8.72 11.53
N GLY A 141 -1.02 8.73 10.47
CA GLY A 141 -1.18 9.89 9.57
C GLY A 141 0.05 10.22 8.69
N VAL A 142 1.12 9.45 8.83
CA VAL A 142 2.38 9.59 8.08
C VAL A 142 2.96 8.21 7.81
N LEU A 143 3.52 7.99 6.61
CA LEU A 143 4.19 6.75 6.24
C LEU A 143 5.63 6.74 6.75
N TYR A 144 5.85 6.21 7.96
CA TYR A 144 7.19 6.00 8.50
C TYR A 144 7.64 4.55 8.34
N PRO A 145 8.83 4.27 7.76
CA PRO A 145 9.27 2.90 7.46
C PRO A 145 9.37 1.98 8.68
N LYS A 146 9.54 2.53 9.89
CA LYS A 146 9.59 1.74 11.14
C LYS A 146 8.22 1.38 11.72
N LYS A 147 7.17 2.11 11.33
CA LYS A 147 5.81 1.95 11.86
C LYS A 147 4.83 1.44 10.83
N SER A 148 5.20 1.46 9.55
CA SER A 148 4.37 0.93 8.48
C SER A 148 4.41 -0.59 8.43
N LYS A 149 3.26 -1.20 8.15
CA LYS A 149 3.17 -2.63 7.82
C LYS A 149 3.31 -2.78 6.31
N HIS A 150 4.11 -3.74 5.89
CA HIS A 150 4.30 -4.11 4.49
C HIS A 150 3.58 -5.43 4.23
N ILE A 151 2.81 -5.48 3.14
CA ILE A 151 1.95 -6.62 2.79
C ILE A 151 2.21 -6.97 1.33
N CYS A 152 2.54 -8.22 1.06
CA CYS A 152 2.77 -8.78 -0.27
C CYS A 152 2.22 -10.20 -0.31
N ALA A 153 2.03 -10.78 -1.50
CA ALA A 153 1.43 -12.10 -1.61
C ALA A 153 2.35 -13.21 -1.03
N GLY A 154 1.73 -14.16 -0.31
CA GLY A 154 2.40 -15.28 0.36
C GLY A 154 2.24 -15.31 1.89
N SER A 155 1.69 -14.26 2.49
CA SER A 155 1.11 -14.29 3.84
C SER A 155 -0.38 -14.69 3.76
N ASP A 156 -0.97 -15.10 4.88
CA ASP A 156 -2.44 -15.19 5.02
C ASP A 156 -3.12 -13.87 4.61
N GLN A 157 -4.45 -13.91 4.40
CA GLN A 157 -5.24 -12.72 4.01
C GLN A 157 -4.89 -11.53 4.92
N PRO A 158 -4.72 -10.32 4.37
CA PRO A 158 -4.34 -9.17 5.19
C PRO A 158 -5.34 -8.94 6.32
N ASP A 159 -4.85 -8.73 7.55
CA ASP A 159 -5.69 -8.34 8.68
C ASP A 159 -6.42 -7.01 8.41
N SER A 160 -7.47 -6.74 9.19
CA SER A 160 -8.06 -5.41 9.25
C SER A 160 -7.11 -4.41 9.93
N PHE A 161 -7.29 -3.12 9.60
CA PHE A 161 -6.53 -2.03 10.22
C PHE A 161 -7.47 -0.98 10.75
N GLU A 162 -7.18 -0.49 11.94
CA GLU A 162 -7.93 0.58 12.58
C GLU A 162 -6.99 1.71 12.99
N ALA A 163 -7.46 2.94 12.89
CA ALA A 163 -6.73 4.12 13.32
C ALA A 163 -7.67 5.24 13.77
N ASP A 164 -7.11 6.21 14.47
CA ASP A 164 -7.79 7.47 14.76
C ASP A 164 -7.69 8.38 13.54
N ASN A 165 -8.85 8.86 13.08
CA ASN A 165 -9.09 9.85 12.04
C ASN A 165 -8.61 9.49 10.63
N GLU A 166 -7.49 8.80 10.45
CA GLU A 166 -6.97 8.47 9.12
C GLU A 166 -6.09 7.22 9.03
N ILE A 167 -6.18 6.54 7.87
CA ILE A 167 -5.29 5.46 7.46
C ILE A 167 -4.66 5.83 6.12
N LEU A 168 -3.34 5.71 6.04
CA LEU A 168 -2.59 5.84 4.81
C LEU A 168 -2.25 4.47 4.27
N LEU A 169 -2.57 4.26 2.99
CA LEU A 169 -2.21 3.06 2.24
C LEU A 169 -1.48 3.48 0.96
N MET A 170 -0.30 2.93 0.75
CA MET A 170 0.46 3.11 -0.49
C MET A 170 0.57 1.77 -1.20
N PHE A 171 -0.01 1.68 -2.39
CA PHE A 171 0.15 0.53 -3.27
C PHE A 171 1.33 0.77 -4.22
N ILE A 172 2.30 -0.13 -4.20
CA ILE A 172 3.53 -0.05 -4.98
C ILE A 172 3.61 -1.30 -5.83
N THR A 173 3.66 -1.12 -7.15
CA THR A 173 3.87 -2.22 -8.10
C THR A 173 5.28 -2.13 -8.69
N ASN A 174 5.87 -3.29 -8.92
CA ASN A 174 7.12 -3.45 -9.65
C ASN A 174 6.85 -3.64 -11.14
N GLY A 175 7.89 -3.90 -11.92
CA GLY A 175 7.81 -4.15 -13.36
C GLY A 175 7.72 -5.61 -13.75
N ASP A 176 7.55 -6.53 -12.80
CA ASP A 176 7.82 -7.95 -13.01
C ASP A 176 6.56 -8.75 -13.34
N HIS A 177 5.49 -8.63 -12.56
CA HIS A 177 4.26 -9.38 -12.81
C HIS A 177 2.99 -8.77 -12.20
N GLU A 178 1.99 -8.50 -13.03
CA GLU A 178 0.71 -7.93 -12.59
C GLU A 178 -0.38 -8.99 -12.35
N ASP A 179 -1.16 -8.78 -11.30
CA ASP A 179 -2.31 -9.62 -10.92
C ASP A 179 -3.57 -8.76 -10.67
N ARG A 180 -4.66 -9.33 -10.17
CA ARG A 180 -5.97 -8.65 -10.05
C ARG A 180 -5.94 -7.48 -9.07
N GLY A 181 -5.04 -7.48 -8.09
CA GLY A 181 -4.90 -6.40 -7.12
C GLY A 181 -5.75 -6.62 -5.87
N PHE A 182 -6.42 -5.58 -5.38
CA PHE A 182 -7.13 -5.64 -4.10
C PHE A 182 -8.43 -4.85 -4.11
N VAL A 183 -9.26 -5.19 -3.14
CA VAL A 183 -10.48 -4.48 -2.77
C VAL A 183 -10.47 -4.29 -1.27
N VAL A 184 -10.56 -3.05 -0.82
CA VAL A 184 -10.74 -2.70 0.60
C VAL A 184 -12.10 -2.09 0.84
N ASN A 185 -12.77 -2.54 1.89
CA ASN A 185 -13.92 -1.86 2.47
C ASN A 185 -13.43 -0.90 3.55
N TYR A 186 -13.90 0.35 3.56
CA TYR A 186 -13.51 1.34 4.56
C TYR A 186 -14.74 1.86 5.30
N HIS A 187 -14.68 1.94 6.62
CA HIS A 187 -15.85 2.25 7.43
C HIS A 187 -15.48 3.03 8.69
N ALA A 188 -16.40 3.89 9.16
CA ALA A 188 -16.26 4.53 10.45
C ALA A 188 -16.64 3.50 11.53
N LEU A 189 -15.86 3.46 12.60
CA LEU A 189 -16.16 2.60 13.75
C LEU A 189 -17.07 3.38 14.68
N ASP A 190 -18.29 2.88 14.84
CA ASP A 190 -19.23 3.36 15.86
C ASP A 190 -18.81 2.70 17.19
N ASP A 191 -17.83 3.30 17.87
CA ASP A 191 -17.53 2.92 19.25
C ASP A 191 -18.67 3.44 20.14
N ASP A 192 -19.70 2.62 20.36
CA ASP A 192 -20.69 2.80 21.43
C ASP A 192 -19.94 2.69 22.79
N TYR A 193 -19.47 3.81 23.34
CA TYR A 193 -19.06 3.92 24.74
C TYR A 193 -20.01 4.81 25.52
#